data_AF-A0A0C3I5F1-F1
#
_entry.id   AF-A0A0C3I5F1-F1
#
_cell.length_a   1.000
_cell.length_b   1.000
_cell.length_c   1.000
_cell.angle_alpha   90.00
_cell.angle_beta   90.00
_cell.angle_gamma   90.00
#
_symmetry.space_group_name_H-M   'P 1'
#
loop_
_entity.id
_entity.type
_entity.pdbx_description
1 polymer ?
#
loop_
_entity_poly.entity_id
_entity_poly.type
_entity_poly.pdbx_seq_one_letter_code
_entity_poly.pdbx_strand_id
1 'polypeptide(L)'
;MGLKIYISSTFEDLKDYRRRVYEQLRTLRHDVIAMEDYVAADERPLDKCLRDVRDSDVYIGLFAWRYGYVPRAGNPQRRSVTELEYLEAKKHKKPCLIFLTDNRAPWPPDQMDSTTGDNDSGKKIAALRKALREKGLVSTFETPEALAIKVVTALYSWQSETSRAQSQLGHAAVEEALAPGVQAAARRTNPLMWVPGSRLRVRFLGADGAFAARILRLAQIWSAYANIFFVASEDKDAEVRVAFDKDGGSWSYEGTNALAVPPSEPTMNLGWLVPALPIDDVESVVLHEFGHVLGLAHEHNNPSGDIPWDGKEVLKLLGGPPNHWDQNTIDQYLYRTWETDRFPFAKPFDPLSIMSYFFPKEATSGKPIFSTNTTLSSGDKEFISRLYPYATGG
;
A
#
# COMPACT_ATOMS: atom_id res chain seq x y z
N MET A 1 -1.71 0.75 3.39
CA MET A 1 -2.80 0.75 4.40
C MET A 1 -3.94 -0.08 3.85
N GLY A 2 -4.54 -0.97 4.63
CA GLY A 2 -5.74 -1.68 4.19
C GLY A 2 -6.90 -0.70 4.10
N LEU A 3 -7.49 -0.51 2.92
CA LEU A 3 -8.69 0.32 2.75
C LEU A 3 -9.92 -0.43 3.19
N LYS A 4 -10.92 0.30 3.67
CA LYS A 4 -12.28 -0.19 3.86
C LYS A 4 -13.06 -0.03 2.56
N ILE A 5 -13.38 -1.14 1.91
CA ILE A 5 -13.95 -1.18 0.56
C ILE A 5 -15.36 -1.74 0.60
N TYR A 6 -16.33 -1.01 0.04
CA TYR A 6 -17.71 -1.50 -0.09
C TYR A 6 -17.96 -2.05 -1.49
N ILE A 7 -18.33 -3.34 -1.61
CA ILE A 7 -18.69 -3.97 -2.90
C ILE A 7 -20.21 -4.03 -3.06
N SER A 8 -20.74 -3.17 -3.92
CA SER A 8 -22.16 -3.07 -4.26
C SER A 8 -22.44 -3.74 -5.61
N SER A 9 -23.40 -4.67 -5.62
CA SER A 9 -23.94 -5.26 -6.85
C SER A 9 -25.24 -6.01 -6.55
N THR A 10 -25.93 -6.47 -7.59
CA THR A 10 -26.87 -7.58 -7.46
C THR A 10 -26.13 -8.88 -7.12
N PHE A 11 -26.81 -9.84 -6.51
CA PHE A 11 -26.17 -11.06 -6.01
C PHE A 11 -26.20 -12.21 -7.02
N GLU A 12 -27.41 -12.72 -7.35
CA GLU A 12 -27.57 -13.96 -8.14
C GLU A 12 -26.81 -13.97 -9.48
N ASP A 13 -26.88 -12.88 -10.24
CA ASP A 13 -26.25 -12.77 -11.56
C ASP A 13 -24.74 -12.48 -11.50
N LEU A 14 -24.24 -12.00 -10.36
CA LEU A 14 -22.84 -11.58 -10.20
C LEU A 14 -22.10 -12.37 -9.13
N LYS A 15 -22.66 -13.48 -8.64
CA LYS A 15 -22.11 -14.25 -7.52
C LYS A 15 -20.64 -14.63 -7.70
N ASP A 16 -20.28 -15.21 -8.85
CA ASP A 16 -18.90 -15.61 -9.12
C ASP A 16 -17.97 -14.42 -9.35
N TYR A 17 -18.49 -13.35 -9.97
CA TYR A 17 -17.78 -12.09 -10.20
C TYR A 17 -17.42 -11.40 -8.88
N ARG A 18 -18.40 -11.29 -7.97
CA ARG A 18 -18.21 -10.72 -6.64
C ARG A 18 -17.21 -11.53 -5.82
N ARG A 19 -17.36 -12.86 -5.78
CA ARG A 19 -16.45 -13.75 -5.05
C ARG A 19 -15.00 -13.53 -5.50
N ARG A 20 -14.76 -13.49 -6.81
CA ARG A 20 -13.41 -13.30 -7.37
C ARG A 20 -12.81 -11.94 -6.98
N VAL A 21 -13.61 -10.87 -7.03
CA VAL A 21 -13.19 -9.53 -6.59
C VAL A 21 -12.90 -9.50 -5.09
N TYR A 22 -13.80 -10.06 -4.28
CA TYR A 22 -13.66 -10.15 -2.83
C TYR A 22 -12.35 -10.85 -2.44
N GLU A 23 -12.08 -12.03 -3.00
CA GLU A 23 -10.87 -12.81 -2.73
C GLU A 23 -9.61 -12.01 -3.03
N GLN A 24 -9.52 -11.33 -4.18
CA GLN A 24 -8.33 -10.54 -4.53
C GLN A 24 -8.12 -9.35 -3.60
N LEU A 25 -9.17 -8.61 -3.28
CA LEU A 25 -9.05 -7.47 -2.37
C LEU A 25 -8.65 -7.90 -0.96
N ARG A 26 -9.13 -9.06 -0.50
CA ARG A 26 -8.74 -9.65 0.80
C ARG A 26 -7.31 -10.19 0.79
N THR A 27 -6.84 -10.79 -0.30
CA THR A 27 -5.42 -11.15 -0.49
C THR A 27 -4.53 -9.91 -0.35
N LEU A 28 -4.96 -8.77 -0.87
CA LEU A 28 -4.29 -7.47 -0.75
C LEU A 28 -4.51 -6.78 0.62
N ARG A 29 -5.00 -7.51 1.63
CA ARG A 29 -5.22 -7.06 3.01
C ARG A 29 -6.15 -5.85 3.16
N HIS A 30 -7.08 -5.64 2.21
CA HIS A 30 -8.16 -4.67 2.38
C HIS A 30 -9.25 -5.21 3.31
N ASP A 31 -9.89 -4.30 4.03
CA ASP A 31 -11.12 -4.59 4.79
C ASP A 31 -12.29 -4.48 3.81
N VAL A 32 -12.89 -5.61 3.43
CA VAL A 32 -13.89 -5.65 2.36
C VAL A 32 -15.26 -5.90 2.98
N ILE A 33 -16.15 -4.93 2.85
CA ILE A 33 -17.55 -5.05 3.20
C ILE A 33 -18.29 -5.62 1.99
N ALA A 34 -18.67 -6.89 2.08
CA ALA A 34 -19.35 -7.59 1.00
C ALA A 34 -20.46 -8.51 1.55
N MET A 35 -21.41 -8.87 0.69
CA MET A 35 -22.55 -9.72 1.04
C MET A 35 -22.15 -11.11 1.55
N GLU A 36 -20.94 -11.55 1.23
CA GLU A 36 -20.34 -12.85 1.50
C GLU A 36 -19.99 -13.10 2.98
N ASP A 37 -19.77 -12.03 3.76
CA ASP A 37 -19.39 -12.12 5.18
C ASP A 37 -20.59 -12.19 6.14
N TYR A 38 -21.83 -12.25 5.62
CA TYR A 38 -23.03 -12.18 6.45
C TYR A 38 -23.62 -13.57 6.76
N VAL A 39 -23.65 -13.90 8.05
CA VAL A 39 -24.29 -15.11 8.59
C VAL A 39 -25.81 -14.93 8.61
N ALA A 40 -26.51 -15.83 7.92
CA ALA A 40 -27.93 -16.21 8.03
C ALA A 40 -28.89 -15.22 8.76
N ALA A 41 -29.06 -14.03 8.22
CA ALA A 41 -30.19 -13.15 8.58
C ALA A 41 -30.84 -12.64 7.29
N ASP A 42 -32.12 -12.97 7.13
CA ASP A 42 -32.97 -12.53 6.02
C ASP A 42 -33.00 -11.00 5.95
N GLU A 43 -32.75 -10.47 4.76
CA GLU A 43 -32.78 -9.06 4.35
C GLU A 43 -32.01 -8.05 5.22
N ARG A 44 -30.96 -7.48 4.64
CA ARG A 44 -30.26 -6.34 5.24
C ARG A 44 -31.19 -5.11 5.25
N PRO A 45 -31.42 -4.45 6.40
CA PRO A 45 -32.12 -3.18 6.41
C PRO A 45 -31.34 -2.16 5.56
N LEU A 46 -32.02 -1.48 4.64
CA LEU A 46 -31.43 -0.49 3.72
C LEU A 46 -30.51 0.49 4.46
N ASP A 47 -30.91 0.94 5.65
CA ASP A 47 -30.12 1.87 6.47
C ASP A 47 -28.73 1.33 6.84
N LYS A 48 -28.59 0.01 7.03
CA LYS A 48 -27.29 -0.62 7.29
C LYS A 48 -26.42 -0.63 6.04
N CYS A 49 -26.97 -0.86 4.85
CA CYS A 49 -26.20 -0.74 3.60
C CYS A 49 -25.66 0.69 3.44
N LEU A 50 -26.53 1.68 3.62
CA LEU A 50 -26.17 3.08 3.43
C LEU A 50 -25.16 3.56 4.47
N ARG A 51 -25.23 3.08 5.73
CA ARG A 51 -24.19 3.34 6.74
C ARG A 51 -22.84 2.76 6.34
N ASP A 52 -22.79 1.51 5.93
CA ASP A 52 -21.52 0.89 5.54
C ASP A 52 -20.89 1.56 4.30
N VAL A 53 -21.71 2.06 3.36
CA VAL A 53 -21.24 2.91 2.26
C VAL A 53 -20.66 4.24 2.76
N ARG A 54 -21.27 4.85 3.77
CA ARG A 54 -20.75 6.08 4.39
C ARG A 54 -19.42 5.84 5.10
N ASP A 55 -19.25 4.68 5.70
CA ASP A 55 -18.08 4.33 6.50
C ASP A 55 -16.94 3.71 5.67
N SER A 56 -17.13 3.49 4.37
CA SER A 56 -16.07 2.97 3.50
C SER A 56 -15.15 4.07 2.96
N ASP A 57 -13.91 3.71 2.65
CA ASP A 57 -12.95 4.60 1.98
C ASP A 57 -13.21 4.65 0.47
N VAL A 58 -13.61 3.51 -0.11
CA VAL A 58 -13.88 3.36 -1.55
C VAL A 58 -15.18 2.59 -1.76
N TYR A 59 -15.96 3.03 -2.75
CA TYR A 59 -17.14 2.33 -3.26
C TYR A 59 -16.81 1.65 -4.58
N ILE A 60 -17.10 0.35 -4.68
CA ILE A 60 -16.98 -0.44 -5.91
C ILE A 60 -18.39 -0.88 -6.32
N GLY A 61 -18.84 -0.43 -7.49
CA GLY A 61 -20.14 -0.78 -8.04
C GLY A 61 -19.99 -1.73 -9.23
N LEU A 62 -20.55 -2.94 -9.14
CA LEU A 62 -20.60 -3.91 -10.23
C LEU A 62 -22.02 -4.01 -10.76
N PHE A 63 -22.22 -3.73 -12.05
CA PHE A 63 -23.55 -3.77 -12.65
C PHE A 63 -23.57 -4.62 -13.91
N ALA A 64 -24.41 -5.64 -13.89
CA ALA A 64 -24.73 -6.43 -15.07
C ALA A 64 -26.09 -6.01 -15.65
N TRP A 65 -27.02 -6.95 -15.82
CA TRP A 65 -28.29 -6.76 -16.51
C TRP A 65 -29.51 -6.92 -15.60
N ARG A 66 -29.31 -7.05 -14.29
CA ARG A 66 -30.37 -6.95 -13.28
C ARG A 66 -30.35 -5.58 -12.60
N TYR A 67 -31.52 -4.98 -12.40
CA TYR A 67 -31.64 -3.74 -11.64
C TYR A 67 -31.56 -3.97 -10.14
N GLY A 68 -31.98 -5.16 -9.67
CA GLY A 68 -31.95 -5.57 -8.27
C GLY A 68 -33.23 -5.28 -7.50
N TYR A 69 -33.20 -5.55 -6.19
CA TYR A 69 -34.34 -5.38 -5.29
C TYR A 69 -34.67 -3.90 -5.06
N VAL A 70 -35.96 -3.57 -5.09
CA VAL A 70 -36.49 -2.20 -4.87
C VAL A 70 -37.25 -2.16 -3.54
N PRO A 71 -36.68 -1.55 -2.48
CA PRO A 71 -37.34 -1.42 -1.18
C PRO A 71 -38.64 -0.61 -1.31
N ARG A 72 -39.70 -1.05 -0.61
CA ARG A 72 -41.02 -0.38 -0.63
C ARG A 72 -41.11 0.83 0.30
N ALA A 73 -40.49 0.77 1.47
CA ALA A 73 -40.52 1.84 2.47
C ALA A 73 -39.39 2.87 2.23
N GLY A 74 -39.66 4.16 2.47
CA GLY A 74 -38.65 5.22 2.43
C GLY A 74 -38.02 5.50 1.06
N ASN A 75 -38.58 4.97 -0.03
CA ASN A 75 -38.00 5.00 -1.38
C ASN A 75 -38.99 5.55 -2.42
N PRO A 76 -39.36 6.84 -2.35
CA PRO A 76 -40.39 7.43 -3.21
C PRO A 76 -40.00 7.43 -4.69
N GLN A 77 -38.70 7.41 -5.00
CA GLN A 77 -38.20 7.30 -6.38
C GLN A 77 -38.14 5.85 -6.90
N ARG A 78 -38.54 4.85 -6.10
CA ARG A 78 -38.59 3.42 -6.45
C ARG A 78 -37.29 2.90 -7.07
N ARG A 79 -36.16 3.26 -6.43
CA ARG A 79 -34.80 2.87 -6.82
C ARG A 79 -34.38 1.54 -6.22
N SER A 80 -33.52 0.80 -6.90
CA SER A 80 -32.96 -0.44 -6.31
C SER A 80 -31.97 -0.13 -5.19
N VAL A 81 -31.73 -1.10 -4.31
CA VAL A 81 -30.71 -0.99 -3.24
C VAL A 81 -29.36 -0.60 -3.83
N THR A 82 -28.92 -1.25 -4.90
CA THR A 82 -27.64 -0.98 -5.56
C THR A 82 -27.57 0.45 -6.12
N GLU A 83 -28.66 0.98 -6.68
CA GLU A 83 -28.69 2.40 -7.10
C GLU A 83 -28.66 3.35 -5.89
N LEU A 84 -29.37 3.02 -4.81
CA LEU A 84 -29.36 3.82 -3.57
C LEU A 84 -27.96 3.87 -2.92
N GLU A 85 -27.26 2.74 -2.89
CA GLU A 85 -25.88 2.65 -2.41
C GLU A 85 -24.93 3.52 -3.25
N TYR A 86 -25.04 3.46 -4.59
CA TYR A 86 -24.26 4.34 -5.46
C TYR A 86 -24.54 5.83 -5.21
N LEU A 87 -25.81 6.20 -5.06
CA LEU A 87 -26.19 7.59 -4.80
C LEU A 87 -25.70 8.08 -3.45
N GLU A 88 -25.69 7.22 -2.43
CA GLU A 88 -25.15 7.55 -1.10
C GLU A 88 -23.62 7.75 -1.16
N ALA A 89 -22.90 6.87 -1.87
CA ALA A 89 -21.47 7.03 -2.12
C ALA A 89 -21.18 8.37 -2.80
N LYS A 90 -21.96 8.74 -3.83
CA LYS A 90 -21.84 10.03 -4.53
C LYS A 90 -22.16 11.23 -3.63
N LYS A 91 -23.22 11.14 -2.83
CA LYS A 91 -23.61 12.19 -1.87
C LYS A 91 -22.49 12.47 -0.86
N HIS A 92 -21.81 11.43 -0.40
CA HIS A 92 -20.69 11.51 0.53
C HIS A 92 -19.32 11.67 -0.15
N LYS A 93 -19.31 11.97 -1.46
CA LYS A 93 -18.09 12.20 -2.27
C LYS A 93 -17.08 11.05 -2.18
N LYS A 94 -17.55 9.82 -1.99
CA LYS A 94 -16.70 8.63 -1.99
C LYS A 94 -16.14 8.39 -3.41
N PRO A 95 -14.88 7.98 -3.54
CA PRO A 95 -14.35 7.40 -4.77
C PRO A 95 -15.26 6.25 -5.21
N CYS A 96 -15.80 6.36 -6.43
CA CYS A 96 -16.72 5.37 -6.99
C CYS A 96 -16.04 4.70 -8.20
N LEU A 97 -15.59 3.46 -8.04
CA LEU A 97 -15.04 2.65 -9.12
C LEU A 97 -16.16 1.79 -9.70
N ILE A 98 -16.58 2.11 -10.92
CA ILE A 98 -17.78 1.53 -11.53
C ILE A 98 -17.39 0.58 -12.66
N PHE A 99 -17.92 -0.64 -12.59
CA PHE A 99 -17.70 -1.70 -13.54
C PHE A 99 -19.01 -2.18 -14.13
N LEU A 100 -19.11 -2.19 -15.46
CA LEU A 100 -20.28 -2.68 -16.18
C LEU A 100 -19.92 -3.94 -16.96
N THR A 101 -20.81 -4.92 -17.04
CA THR A 101 -20.64 -5.96 -18.07
C THR A 101 -20.55 -5.34 -19.46
N ASP A 102 -19.67 -5.86 -20.31
CA ASP A 102 -19.62 -5.46 -21.71
C ASP A 102 -20.95 -5.82 -22.41
N ASN A 103 -21.39 -4.99 -23.35
CA ASN A 103 -22.61 -5.27 -24.10
C ASN A 103 -22.49 -6.52 -25.00
N ARG A 104 -21.26 -6.96 -25.29
CA ARG A 104 -20.96 -8.13 -26.13
C ARG A 104 -20.63 -9.37 -25.31
N ALA A 105 -20.52 -9.25 -23.98
CA ALA A 105 -20.24 -10.39 -23.12
C ALA A 105 -21.44 -11.36 -23.13
N PRO A 106 -21.21 -12.69 -23.27
CA PRO A 106 -22.27 -13.67 -23.09
C PRO A 106 -22.88 -13.54 -21.69
N TRP A 107 -24.21 -13.51 -21.60
CA TRP A 107 -24.92 -13.42 -20.32
C TRP A 107 -26.13 -14.35 -20.29
N PRO A 108 -26.42 -15.04 -19.17
CA PRO A 108 -27.58 -15.92 -19.06
C PRO A 108 -28.88 -15.13 -19.25
N PRO A 109 -29.76 -15.50 -20.21
CA PRO A 109 -30.98 -14.74 -20.47
C PRO A 109 -31.92 -14.63 -19.26
N ASP A 110 -32.00 -15.68 -18.43
CA ASP A 110 -32.75 -15.73 -17.17
C ASP A 110 -32.19 -14.81 -16.07
N GLN A 111 -30.99 -14.27 -16.29
CA GLN A 111 -30.35 -13.28 -15.42
C GLN A 111 -30.41 -11.86 -16.00
N MET A 112 -31.27 -11.61 -16.98
CA MET A 112 -31.46 -10.29 -17.58
C MET A 112 -32.89 -9.80 -17.39
N ASP A 113 -33.07 -8.61 -16.80
CA ASP A 113 -34.39 -8.02 -16.57
C ASP A 113 -35.19 -7.81 -17.88
N SER A 114 -34.50 -7.61 -19.00
CA SER A 114 -35.12 -7.51 -20.33
C SER A 114 -35.82 -8.79 -20.77
N THR A 115 -35.36 -9.93 -20.28
CA THR A 115 -35.87 -11.26 -20.64
C THR A 115 -36.85 -11.78 -19.58
N THR A 116 -36.56 -11.57 -18.30
CA THR A 116 -37.45 -11.99 -17.20
C THR A 116 -38.69 -11.12 -17.08
N GLY A 117 -38.65 -9.89 -17.62
CA GLY A 117 -39.72 -8.91 -17.50
C GLY A 117 -39.63 -8.05 -16.23
N ASP A 118 -38.66 -8.32 -15.35
CA ASP A 118 -38.45 -7.59 -14.10
C ASP A 118 -38.12 -6.10 -14.34
N ASN A 119 -38.43 -5.27 -13.36
CA ASN A 119 -38.03 -3.84 -13.30
C ASN A 119 -38.30 -3.08 -14.62
N ASP A 120 -39.55 -3.18 -15.09
CA ASP A 120 -40.05 -2.60 -16.34
C ASP A 120 -39.37 -3.19 -17.58
N SER A 121 -39.24 -4.52 -17.63
CA SER A 121 -38.60 -5.28 -18.72
C SER A 121 -37.19 -4.75 -19.02
N GLY A 122 -36.41 -4.54 -17.96
CA GLY A 122 -35.02 -4.05 -18.06
C GLY A 122 -34.86 -2.57 -18.39
N LYS A 123 -35.93 -1.78 -18.52
CA LYS A 123 -35.83 -0.32 -18.76
C LYS A 123 -35.05 0.38 -17.65
N LYS A 124 -35.22 -0.03 -16.38
CA LYS A 124 -34.55 0.59 -15.24
C LYS A 124 -33.04 0.34 -15.23
N ILE A 125 -32.59 -0.91 -15.43
CA ILE A 125 -31.16 -1.21 -15.51
C ILE A 125 -30.52 -0.59 -16.75
N ALA A 126 -31.23 -0.53 -17.88
CA ALA A 126 -30.75 0.17 -19.07
C ALA A 126 -30.54 1.67 -18.81
N ALA A 127 -31.49 2.33 -18.13
CA ALA A 127 -31.38 3.73 -17.73
C ALA A 127 -30.22 3.96 -16.75
N LEU A 128 -30.06 3.10 -15.74
CA LEU A 128 -28.96 3.19 -14.78
C LEU A 128 -27.60 3.01 -15.46
N ARG A 129 -27.43 1.97 -16.29
CA ARG A 129 -26.19 1.74 -17.05
C ARG A 129 -25.86 2.92 -17.97
N LYS A 130 -26.86 3.53 -18.61
CA LYS A 130 -26.69 4.74 -19.41
C LYS A 130 -26.21 5.91 -18.55
N ALA A 131 -26.87 6.16 -17.42
CA ALA A 131 -26.48 7.24 -16.50
C ALA A 131 -25.08 7.05 -15.91
N LEU A 132 -24.67 5.81 -15.61
CA LEU A 132 -23.32 5.50 -15.12
C LEU A 132 -22.27 5.79 -16.19
N ARG A 133 -22.52 5.42 -17.46
CA ARG A 133 -21.61 5.71 -18.59
C ARG A 133 -21.46 7.21 -18.87
N GLU A 134 -22.53 7.99 -18.73
CA GLU A 134 -22.51 9.43 -18.99
C GLU A 134 -21.79 10.24 -17.90
N LYS A 135 -21.67 9.71 -16.68
CA LYS A 135 -21.26 10.47 -15.48
C LYS A 135 -19.88 10.11 -14.89
N GLY A 136 -19.10 9.20 -15.49
CA GLY A 136 -17.77 8.86 -14.96
C GLY A 136 -16.91 7.90 -15.80
N LEU A 137 -15.66 7.68 -15.34
CA LEU A 137 -14.76 6.63 -15.84
C LEU A 137 -15.33 5.26 -15.45
N VAL A 138 -16.12 4.68 -16.34
CA VAL A 138 -16.65 3.32 -16.22
C VAL A 138 -15.74 2.36 -16.96
N SER A 139 -15.38 1.25 -16.32
CA SER A 139 -14.66 0.15 -16.97
C SER A 139 -15.63 -0.99 -17.30
N THR A 140 -15.45 -1.67 -18.44
CA THR A 140 -16.27 -2.82 -18.80
C THR A 140 -15.63 -4.15 -18.39
N PHE A 141 -16.40 -5.22 -18.22
CA PHE A 141 -15.87 -6.57 -17.94
C PHE A 141 -16.70 -7.68 -18.60
N GLU A 142 -16.04 -8.82 -18.82
CA GLU A 142 -16.59 -9.95 -19.56
C GLU A 142 -16.57 -11.24 -18.73
N THR A 143 -15.57 -11.41 -17.87
CA THR A 143 -15.38 -12.60 -17.02
C THR A 143 -15.04 -12.21 -15.58
N PRO A 144 -15.21 -13.12 -14.60
CA PRO A 144 -14.84 -12.86 -13.20
C PRO A 144 -13.37 -12.46 -13.02
N GLU A 145 -12.45 -13.11 -13.74
CA GLU A 145 -11.01 -12.84 -13.68
C GLU A 145 -10.68 -11.46 -14.27
N ALA A 146 -11.24 -11.15 -15.44
CA ALA A 146 -11.05 -9.85 -16.08
C ALA A 146 -11.59 -8.73 -15.19
N LEU A 147 -12.74 -8.94 -14.55
CA LEU A 147 -13.27 -8.00 -13.58
C LEU A 147 -12.30 -7.80 -12.41
N ALA A 148 -11.84 -8.88 -11.77
CA ALA A 148 -10.97 -8.76 -10.59
C ALA A 148 -9.66 -8.03 -10.90
N ILE A 149 -9.03 -8.30 -12.05
CA ILE A 149 -7.83 -7.57 -12.52
C ILE A 149 -8.14 -6.09 -12.70
N LYS A 150 -9.27 -5.77 -13.36
CA LYS A 150 -9.70 -4.38 -13.62
C LYS A 150 -10.01 -3.65 -12.31
N VAL A 151 -10.62 -4.32 -11.33
CA VAL A 151 -10.87 -3.76 -10.00
C VAL A 151 -9.57 -3.41 -9.29
N VAL A 152 -8.64 -4.37 -9.20
CA VAL A 152 -7.34 -4.17 -8.55
C VAL A 152 -6.56 -3.04 -9.24
N THR A 153 -6.52 -3.04 -10.56
CA THR A 153 -5.84 -2.01 -11.37
C THR A 153 -6.44 -0.62 -11.15
N ALA A 154 -7.77 -0.50 -11.11
CA ALA A 154 -8.44 0.78 -10.89
C ALA A 154 -8.22 1.29 -9.45
N LEU A 155 -8.25 0.40 -8.46
CA LEU A 155 -7.99 0.75 -7.07
C LEU A 155 -6.57 1.27 -6.88
N TYR A 156 -5.59 0.59 -7.49
CA TYR A 156 -4.21 1.09 -7.53
C TYR A 156 -4.14 2.41 -8.31
N SER A 157 -4.72 2.54 -9.49
CA SER A 157 -4.64 3.79 -10.26
C SER A 157 -5.20 4.98 -9.47
N TRP A 158 -6.36 4.81 -8.83
CA TRP A 158 -6.98 5.81 -7.95
C TRP A 158 -6.10 6.18 -6.75
N GLN A 159 -5.53 5.18 -6.06
CA GLN A 159 -4.60 5.43 -4.95
C GLN A 159 -3.39 6.25 -5.41
N SER A 160 -2.81 5.95 -6.59
CA SER A 160 -1.67 6.72 -7.11
C SER A 160 -2.03 8.14 -7.52
N GLU A 161 -3.20 8.35 -8.13
CA GLU A 161 -3.69 9.68 -8.50
C GLU A 161 -4.00 10.53 -7.27
N THR A 162 -4.58 9.91 -6.24
CA THR A 162 -4.85 10.57 -4.95
C THR A 162 -3.55 10.98 -4.26
N SER A 163 -2.56 10.08 -4.22
CA SER A 163 -1.22 10.40 -3.71
C SER A 163 -0.55 11.51 -4.53
N ARG A 164 -0.74 11.55 -5.86
CA ARG A 164 -0.19 12.59 -6.74
C ARG A 164 -0.87 13.94 -6.54
N ALA A 165 -2.19 13.98 -6.34
CA ALA A 165 -2.94 15.21 -6.08
C ALA A 165 -2.61 15.79 -4.68
N GLN A 166 -2.50 14.93 -3.66
CA GLN A 166 -2.01 15.33 -2.33
C GLN A 166 -0.56 15.84 -2.41
N SER A 167 0.26 15.20 -3.24
CA SER A 167 1.65 15.58 -3.51
C SER A 167 1.78 16.94 -4.23
N GLN A 168 0.84 17.31 -5.11
CA GLN A 168 0.81 18.62 -5.79
C GLN A 168 0.27 19.74 -4.91
N LEU A 169 -0.76 19.48 -4.10
CA LEU A 169 -1.24 20.42 -3.08
C LEU A 169 -0.18 20.69 -2.00
N GLY A 170 0.61 19.66 -1.66
CA GLY A 170 1.79 19.81 -0.82
C GLY A 170 2.92 20.60 -1.50
N HIS A 171 3.07 20.53 -2.83
CA HIS A 171 4.14 21.22 -3.56
C HIS A 171 4.01 22.75 -3.48
N ALA A 172 2.80 23.30 -3.58
CA ALA A 172 2.55 24.74 -3.48
C ALA A 172 2.77 25.29 -2.05
N ALA A 173 2.48 24.48 -1.02
CA ALA A 173 2.77 24.83 0.38
C ALA A 173 4.26 24.67 0.74
N VAL A 174 5.01 23.89 -0.04
CA VAL A 174 6.43 23.59 0.18
C VAL A 174 7.36 24.65 -0.43
N GLU A 175 6.97 25.30 -1.52
CA GLU A 175 7.74 26.39 -2.14
C GLU A 175 7.95 27.57 -1.17
N GLU A 176 7.01 27.77 -0.23
CA GLU A 176 7.09 28.74 0.87
C GLU A 176 7.94 28.25 2.06
N ALA A 177 8.01 26.94 2.31
CA ALA A 177 8.74 26.32 3.42
C ALA A 177 10.23 25.99 3.11
N LEU A 178 10.62 26.00 1.83
CA LEU A 178 11.97 25.70 1.35
C LEU A 178 12.98 26.86 1.51
N ALA A 179 12.64 27.90 2.27
CA ALA A 179 13.57 28.99 2.57
C ALA A 179 14.85 28.43 3.26
N PRO A 180 16.07 28.77 2.77
CA PRO A 180 17.34 28.17 3.21
C PRO A 180 17.59 28.16 4.74
N GLY A 181 16.96 29.08 5.48
CA GLY A 181 17.11 29.21 6.93
C GLY A 181 16.42 28.13 7.77
N VAL A 182 15.33 27.51 7.29
CA VAL A 182 14.53 26.56 8.07
C VAL A 182 15.17 25.17 8.12
N GLN A 183 15.80 24.73 7.02
CA GLN A 183 16.47 23.43 6.96
C GLN A 183 17.74 23.36 7.81
N ALA A 184 18.45 24.47 8.00
CA ALA A 184 19.70 24.50 8.77
C ALA A 184 19.49 24.36 10.28
N ALA A 185 18.33 24.79 10.82
CA ALA A 185 18.02 24.71 12.24
C ALA A 185 17.55 23.31 12.68
N ALA A 186 16.77 22.61 11.84
CA ALA A 186 16.26 21.27 12.14
C ALA A 186 17.34 20.17 12.06
N ARG A 187 18.38 20.34 11.24
CA ARG A 187 19.51 19.38 11.14
C ARG A 187 20.44 19.36 12.37
N ARG A 188 20.28 20.29 13.32
CA ARG A 188 21.18 20.41 14.50
C ARG A 188 20.87 19.42 15.63
N THR A 189 19.70 18.78 15.67
CA THR A 189 19.27 17.95 16.81
C THR A 189 19.44 16.44 16.60
N ASN A 190 19.49 15.96 15.36
CA ASN A 190 19.95 14.60 15.02
C ASN A 190 20.47 14.63 13.57
N PRO A 191 21.79 14.50 13.34
CA PRO A 191 22.37 14.75 12.02
C PRO A 191 21.89 13.76 10.96
N LEU A 192 21.42 12.57 11.35
CA LEU A 192 20.96 11.50 10.44
C LEU A 192 19.54 11.69 9.91
N MET A 193 18.71 12.48 10.59
CA MET A 193 17.27 12.55 10.30
C MET A 193 16.94 13.65 9.29
N TRP A 194 15.94 13.38 8.46
CA TRP A 194 15.37 14.39 7.58
C TRP A 194 14.48 15.37 8.35
N VAL A 195 14.22 16.53 7.75
CA VAL A 195 13.23 17.47 8.32
C VAL A 195 11.82 16.95 7.98
N PRO A 196 10.90 16.81 8.95
CA PRO A 196 9.51 16.49 8.64
C PRO A 196 8.93 17.45 7.58
N GLY A 197 8.22 16.91 6.59
CA GLY A 197 7.76 17.58 5.39
C GLY A 197 8.73 17.48 4.21
N SER A 198 9.94 16.94 4.39
CA SER A 198 10.91 16.80 3.29
C SER A 198 10.38 15.96 2.14
N ARG A 199 10.74 16.36 0.92
CA ARG A 199 10.40 15.65 -0.32
C ARG A 199 11.70 15.19 -0.96
N LEU A 200 12.06 13.94 -0.74
CA LEU A 200 13.30 13.34 -1.19
C LEU A 200 13.18 12.97 -2.67
N ARG A 201 14.08 13.52 -3.48
CA ARG A 201 14.17 13.23 -4.91
C ARG A 201 14.79 11.85 -5.08
N VAL A 202 14.09 10.99 -5.83
CA VAL A 202 14.49 9.62 -6.13
C VAL A 202 14.78 9.51 -7.61
N ARG A 203 16.04 9.25 -7.92
CA ARG A 203 16.52 8.97 -9.28
C ARG A 203 16.83 7.48 -9.42
N PHE A 204 16.38 6.89 -10.52
CA PHE A 204 16.69 5.51 -10.86
C PHE A 204 17.80 5.44 -11.91
N LEU A 205 18.86 4.70 -11.61
CA LEU A 205 20.03 4.51 -12.47
C LEU A 205 19.87 3.21 -13.27
N GLY A 206 19.09 3.27 -14.36
CA GLY A 206 18.98 2.15 -15.32
C GLY A 206 17.78 1.21 -15.14
N ALA A 207 16.74 1.60 -14.38
CA ALA A 207 15.47 0.85 -14.35
C ALA A 207 14.52 1.26 -15.48
N ASP A 208 13.70 0.30 -15.93
CA ASP A 208 12.52 0.59 -16.75
C ASP A 208 11.53 1.50 -15.98
N GLY A 209 10.85 2.39 -16.70
CA GLY A 209 9.97 3.40 -16.11
C GLY A 209 8.79 2.81 -15.31
N ALA A 210 8.23 1.68 -15.72
CA ALA A 210 7.13 1.04 -14.99
C ALA A 210 7.63 0.42 -13.68
N PHE A 211 8.83 -0.17 -13.70
CA PHE A 211 9.43 -0.76 -12.50
C PHE A 211 9.88 0.31 -11.51
N ALA A 212 10.50 1.39 -12.00
CA ALA A 212 10.83 2.57 -11.20
C ALA A 212 9.59 3.17 -10.52
N ALA A 213 8.49 3.32 -11.26
CA ALA A 213 7.22 3.81 -10.71
C ALA A 213 6.64 2.87 -9.62
N ARG A 214 6.76 1.55 -9.81
CA ARG A 214 6.35 0.56 -8.80
C ARG A 214 7.18 0.68 -7.52
N ILE A 215 8.50 0.77 -7.63
CA ILE A 215 9.40 0.94 -6.47
C ILE A 215 9.06 2.23 -5.73
N LEU A 216 8.94 3.35 -6.45
CA LEU A 216 8.61 4.64 -5.84
C LEU A 216 7.28 4.59 -5.09
N ARG A 217 6.29 3.89 -5.64
CA ARG A 217 4.98 3.72 -5.03
C ARG A 217 5.01 2.88 -3.75
N LEU A 218 5.84 1.83 -3.72
CA LEU A 218 6.06 1.03 -2.53
C LEU A 218 6.80 1.83 -1.45
N ALA A 219 7.81 2.61 -1.83
CA ALA A 219 8.49 3.54 -0.91
C ALA A 219 7.52 4.54 -0.26
N GLN A 220 6.52 5.03 -1.01
CA GLN A 220 5.48 5.93 -0.50
C GLN A 220 4.55 5.32 0.55
N ILE A 221 4.60 4.00 0.80
CA ILE A 221 3.90 3.40 1.95
C ILE A 221 4.40 4.01 3.27
N TRP A 222 5.70 4.31 3.37
CA TRP A 222 6.26 5.02 4.52
C TRP A 222 5.62 6.39 4.72
N SER A 223 5.31 7.11 3.64
CA SER A 223 4.66 8.43 3.68
C SER A 223 3.27 8.38 4.31
N ALA A 224 2.62 7.23 4.43
CA ALA A 224 1.36 7.14 5.18
C ALA A 224 1.52 7.32 6.70
N TYR A 225 2.74 7.16 7.22
CA TYR A 225 3.04 7.20 8.65
C TYR A 225 4.11 8.22 9.00
N ALA A 226 5.06 8.45 8.11
CA ALA A 226 6.13 9.44 8.22
C ALA A 226 5.78 10.67 7.38
N ASN A 227 5.93 11.86 7.96
CA ASN A 227 5.87 13.11 7.22
C ASN A 227 7.16 13.31 6.38
N ILE A 228 7.39 12.42 5.42
CA ILE A 228 8.47 12.43 4.43
C ILE A 228 7.89 11.87 3.13
N PHE A 229 8.21 12.49 2.00
CA PHE A 229 7.67 12.13 0.70
C PHE A 229 8.79 11.74 -0.27
N PHE A 230 8.54 10.72 -1.09
CA PHE A 230 9.44 10.32 -2.16
C PHE A 230 8.89 10.75 -3.52
N VAL A 231 9.70 11.46 -4.30
CA VAL A 231 9.30 12.01 -5.61
C VAL A 231 10.28 11.58 -6.69
N ALA A 232 9.78 11.19 -7.86
CA ALA A 232 10.65 10.89 -9.01
C ALA A 232 11.45 12.13 -9.41
N SER A 233 12.73 11.95 -9.75
CA SER A 233 13.59 13.02 -10.26
C SER A 233 14.63 12.46 -11.24
N GLU A 234 14.99 13.29 -12.21
CA GLU A 234 16.10 13.05 -13.14
C GLU A 234 17.35 13.87 -12.78
N ASP A 235 17.34 14.56 -11.64
CA ASP A 235 18.43 15.41 -11.18
C ASP A 235 19.64 14.57 -10.78
N LYS A 236 20.85 14.99 -11.16
CA LYS A 236 22.07 14.24 -10.84
C LYS A 236 22.39 14.26 -9.35
N ASP A 237 21.97 15.30 -8.65
CA ASP A 237 22.16 15.51 -7.22
C ASP A 237 20.96 15.08 -6.37
N ALA A 238 20.02 14.31 -6.93
CA ALA A 238 18.88 13.76 -6.20
C ALA A 238 19.34 13.06 -4.91
N GLU A 239 18.63 13.25 -3.79
CA GLU A 239 19.07 12.75 -2.48
C GLU A 239 19.14 11.21 -2.46
N VAL A 240 18.24 10.55 -3.18
CA VAL A 240 18.19 9.09 -3.32
C VAL A 240 18.50 8.70 -4.76
N ARG A 241 19.58 7.97 -4.98
CA ARG A 241 20.04 7.50 -6.30
C ARG A 241 20.12 5.98 -6.29
N VAL A 242 19.13 5.34 -6.92
CA VAL A 242 18.89 3.89 -6.84
C VAL A 242 19.54 3.18 -8.02
N ALA A 243 20.54 2.34 -7.75
CA ALA A 243 21.15 1.41 -8.71
C ALA A 243 20.52 0.01 -8.64
N PHE A 244 20.85 -0.82 -9.64
CA PHE A 244 20.38 -2.20 -9.80
C PHE A 244 21.56 -3.13 -10.15
N ASP A 245 22.71 -2.94 -9.49
CA ASP A 245 23.87 -3.80 -9.64
C ASP A 245 23.59 -5.17 -8.99
N LYS A 246 23.41 -6.19 -9.83
CA LYS A 246 23.12 -7.57 -9.41
C LYS A 246 24.21 -8.22 -8.58
N ASP A 247 25.45 -7.74 -8.69
CA ASP A 247 26.59 -8.29 -7.96
C ASP A 247 26.86 -7.49 -6.67
N GLY A 248 26.13 -6.39 -6.44
CA GLY A 248 26.33 -5.46 -5.34
C GLY A 248 25.38 -5.63 -4.13
N GLY A 249 24.51 -6.63 -4.13
CA GLY A 249 23.52 -6.85 -3.05
C GLY A 249 22.43 -5.77 -3.00
N SER A 250 21.64 -5.70 -1.92
CA SER A 250 20.73 -4.58 -1.67
C SER A 250 21.16 -3.85 -0.40
N TRP A 251 21.19 -2.53 -0.49
CA TRP A 251 21.67 -1.65 0.57
C TRP A 251 21.21 -0.21 0.32
N SER A 252 21.21 0.60 1.37
CA SER A 252 21.06 2.06 1.29
C SER A 252 21.93 2.74 2.34
N TYR A 253 22.43 3.94 2.01
CA TYR A 253 22.92 4.82 3.06
C TYR A 253 21.79 5.21 4.02
N GLU A 254 22.14 5.37 5.29
CA GLU A 254 21.19 5.71 6.33
C GLU A 254 20.91 7.22 6.38
N GLY A 255 19.65 7.61 6.21
CA GLY A 255 19.22 8.99 6.43
C GLY A 255 19.94 10.00 5.54
N THR A 256 20.28 11.13 6.12
CA THR A 256 21.01 12.23 5.48
C THR A 256 22.47 11.91 5.14
N ASN A 257 23.03 10.75 5.53
CA ASN A 257 24.37 10.35 5.10
C ASN A 257 24.46 10.28 3.57
N ALA A 258 23.34 10.01 2.89
CA ALA A 258 23.23 10.06 1.44
C ALA A 258 23.65 11.42 0.83
N LEU A 259 23.56 12.52 1.59
CA LEU A 259 23.96 13.86 1.15
C LEU A 259 25.48 14.04 1.04
N ALA A 260 26.26 13.19 1.72
CA ALA A 260 27.73 13.22 1.63
C ALA A 260 28.26 12.44 0.42
N VAL A 261 27.41 11.65 -0.24
CA VAL A 261 27.78 10.80 -1.36
C VAL A 261 27.88 11.63 -2.65
N PRO A 262 28.94 11.50 -3.45
CA PRO A 262 29.08 12.22 -4.72
C PRO A 262 27.87 12.04 -5.67
N PRO A 263 27.46 13.06 -6.44
CA PRO A 263 26.32 12.97 -7.37
C PRO A 263 26.45 11.89 -8.46
N SER A 264 27.67 11.43 -8.74
CA SER A 264 27.95 10.36 -9.71
C SER A 264 27.73 8.95 -9.17
N GLU A 265 27.57 8.80 -7.86
CA GLU A 265 27.51 7.51 -7.17
C GLU A 265 26.10 7.20 -6.65
N PRO A 266 25.67 5.94 -6.67
CA PRO A 266 24.40 5.56 -6.06
C PRO A 266 24.40 5.77 -4.55
N THR A 267 23.24 6.06 -3.99
CA THR A 267 23.02 6.09 -2.52
C THR A 267 22.23 4.87 -2.04
N MET A 268 21.76 4.04 -2.96
CA MET A 268 21.04 2.80 -2.71
C MET A 268 21.28 1.85 -3.89
N ASN A 269 21.30 0.55 -3.62
CA ASN A 269 21.26 -0.49 -4.62
C ASN A 269 20.15 -1.50 -4.32
N LEU A 270 19.46 -1.97 -5.35
CA LEU A 270 18.42 -3.01 -5.27
C LEU A 270 18.83 -4.20 -6.14
N GLY A 271 19.90 -4.89 -5.75
CA GLY A 271 20.65 -5.77 -6.65
C GLY A 271 19.90 -6.99 -7.18
N TRP A 272 19.02 -7.59 -6.38
CA TRP A 272 18.26 -8.77 -6.82
C TRP A 272 16.83 -8.46 -7.28
N LEU A 273 16.40 -7.19 -7.24
CA LEU A 273 15.05 -6.83 -7.62
C LEU A 273 14.88 -6.79 -9.14
N VAL A 274 14.01 -7.65 -9.66
CA VAL A 274 13.61 -7.67 -11.07
C VAL A 274 12.08 -7.52 -11.22
N PRO A 275 11.57 -6.97 -12.33
CA PRO A 275 10.14 -6.72 -12.51
C PRO A 275 9.23 -7.95 -12.32
N ALA A 276 9.77 -9.14 -12.65
CA ALA A 276 9.06 -10.41 -12.59
C ALA A 276 8.95 -11.01 -11.17
N LEU A 277 9.61 -10.44 -10.16
CA LEU A 277 9.50 -10.95 -8.79
C LEU A 277 8.07 -10.81 -8.24
N PRO A 278 7.64 -11.76 -7.38
CA PRO A 278 6.40 -11.66 -6.62
C PRO A 278 6.29 -10.30 -5.91
N ILE A 279 5.07 -9.79 -5.78
CA ILE A 279 4.84 -8.46 -5.22
C ILE A 279 5.34 -8.34 -3.79
N ASP A 280 5.12 -9.36 -2.97
CA ASP A 280 5.52 -9.37 -1.57
C ASP A 280 7.06 -9.33 -1.40
N ASP A 281 7.81 -9.95 -2.31
CA ASP A 281 9.28 -9.95 -2.29
C ASP A 281 9.83 -8.57 -2.69
N VAL A 282 9.22 -7.94 -3.69
CA VAL A 282 9.58 -6.57 -4.08
C VAL A 282 9.21 -5.58 -2.98
N GLU A 283 8.03 -5.71 -2.38
CA GLU A 283 7.56 -4.84 -1.30
C GLU A 283 8.46 -4.95 -0.07
N SER A 284 8.81 -6.16 0.37
CA SER A 284 9.68 -6.39 1.53
C SER A 284 11.01 -5.64 1.40
N VAL A 285 11.72 -5.84 0.28
CA VAL A 285 13.03 -5.23 0.04
C VAL A 285 12.92 -3.72 -0.11
N VAL A 286 11.94 -3.22 -0.89
CA VAL A 286 11.78 -1.76 -1.07
C VAL A 286 11.46 -1.08 0.26
N LEU A 287 10.57 -1.64 1.08
CA LEU A 287 10.25 -1.05 2.38
C LEU A 287 11.45 -1.05 3.32
N HIS A 288 12.24 -2.13 3.33
CA HIS A 288 13.46 -2.24 4.12
C HIS A 288 14.49 -1.18 3.74
N GLU A 289 14.85 -1.11 2.45
CA GLU A 289 15.88 -0.17 1.97
C GLU A 289 15.45 1.29 2.11
N PHE A 290 14.17 1.60 1.88
CA PHE A 290 13.66 2.94 2.14
C PHE A 290 13.50 3.25 3.65
N GLY A 291 13.45 2.24 4.52
CA GLY A 291 13.59 2.42 5.96
C GLY A 291 14.96 2.96 6.34
N HIS A 292 16.03 2.45 5.71
CA HIS A 292 17.38 3.04 5.85
C HIS A 292 17.43 4.48 5.33
N VAL A 293 16.81 4.79 4.19
CA VAL A 293 16.70 6.19 3.72
C VAL A 293 16.08 7.09 4.79
N LEU A 294 15.15 6.59 5.61
CA LEU A 294 14.54 7.33 6.71
C LEU A 294 15.38 7.37 8.01
N GLY A 295 16.57 6.75 8.01
CA GLY A 295 17.50 6.73 9.14
C GLY A 295 17.32 5.53 10.08
N LEU A 296 16.46 4.56 9.74
CA LEU A 296 16.28 3.35 10.53
C LEU A 296 17.50 2.43 10.40
N ALA A 297 17.91 1.82 11.52
CA ALA A 297 18.90 0.76 11.56
C ALA A 297 18.20 -0.60 11.57
N HIS A 298 18.96 -1.68 11.35
CA HIS A 298 18.43 -3.02 11.48
C HIS A 298 17.94 -3.34 12.89
N GLU A 299 16.85 -4.09 12.96
CA GLU A 299 16.18 -4.40 14.22
C GLU A 299 16.96 -5.38 15.08
N HIS A 300 17.71 -6.29 14.46
CA HIS A 300 18.55 -7.25 15.17
C HIS A 300 19.74 -6.58 15.89
N ASN A 301 20.09 -5.33 15.55
CA ASN A 301 21.07 -4.52 16.25
C ASN A 301 20.43 -3.61 17.33
N ASN A 302 19.12 -3.73 17.60
CA ASN A 302 18.45 -2.94 18.62
C ASN A 302 18.97 -3.29 20.03
N PRO A 303 19.52 -2.33 20.80
CA PRO A 303 20.07 -2.61 22.13
C PRO A 303 19.04 -3.12 23.14
N SER A 304 17.73 -2.97 22.87
CA SER A 304 16.65 -3.49 23.71
C SER A 304 16.25 -4.94 23.41
N GLY A 305 16.85 -5.58 22.40
CA GLY A 305 16.41 -6.89 21.90
C GLY A 305 16.82 -8.11 22.72
N ASP A 306 17.93 -8.01 23.47
CA ASP A 306 18.51 -9.11 24.27
C ASP A 306 18.45 -10.48 23.58
N ILE A 307 18.88 -10.50 22.31
CA ILE A 307 18.74 -11.68 21.44
C ILE A 307 19.73 -12.76 21.89
N PRO A 308 19.26 -13.98 22.23
CA PRO A 308 20.11 -15.06 22.72
C PRO A 308 20.80 -15.77 21.54
N TRP A 309 21.74 -15.09 20.90
CA TRP A 309 22.51 -15.62 19.79
C TRP A 309 23.27 -16.89 20.19
N ASP A 310 23.12 -17.96 19.40
CA ASP A 310 24.02 -19.11 19.44
C ASP A 310 25.21 -18.83 18.51
N GLY A 311 26.36 -18.49 19.09
CA GLY A 311 27.55 -18.12 18.31
C GLY A 311 28.04 -19.21 17.36
N LYS A 312 27.82 -20.49 17.68
CA LYS A 312 28.25 -21.60 16.81
C LYS A 312 27.34 -21.72 15.59
N GLU A 313 26.03 -21.67 15.80
CA GLU A 313 25.07 -21.75 14.69
C GLU A 313 25.09 -20.47 13.84
N VAL A 314 25.34 -19.29 14.45
CA VAL A 314 25.55 -18.04 13.71
C VAL A 314 26.79 -18.13 12.81
N LEU A 315 27.95 -18.55 13.33
CA LEU A 315 29.18 -18.67 12.54
C LEU A 315 29.01 -19.68 11.40
N LYS A 316 28.31 -20.79 11.65
CA LYS A 316 27.99 -21.78 10.63
C LYS A 316 27.06 -21.22 9.55
N LEU A 317 26.08 -20.40 9.93
CA LEU A 317 25.13 -19.78 9.01
C LEU A 317 25.79 -18.70 8.14
N LEU A 318 26.52 -17.76 8.75
CA LEU A 318 27.05 -16.58 8.08
C LEU A 318 28.47 -16.77 7.52
N GLY A 319 29.24 -17.72 8.06
CA GLY A 319 30.55 -18.11 7.53
C GLY A 319 30.47 -19.04 6.32
N GLY A 320 29.29 -19.62 6.06
CA GLY A 320 29.00 -20.37 4.82
C GLY A 320 28.62 -19.45 3.64
N PRO A 321 28.49 -20.02 2.42
CA PRO A 321 27.93 -19.30 1.29
C PRO A 321 26.48 -18.84 1.57
N PRO A 322 26.04 -17.70 1.01
CA PRO A 322 26.79 -16.82 0.10
C PRO A 322 27.66 -15.78 0.82
N ASN A 323 27.56 -15.66 2.15
CA ASN A 323 28.13 -14.52 2.89
C ASN A 323 29.64 -14.65 3.14
N HIS A 324 30.10 -15.83 3.56
CA HIS A 324 31.52 -16.09 3.88
C HIS A 324 32.11 -15.13 4.94
N TRP A 325 31.30 -14.71 5.92
CA TRP A 325 31.74 -13.78 6.96
C TRP A 325 32.67 -14.45 7.98
N ASP A 326 33.74 -13.77 8.35
CA ASP A 326 34.58 -14.16 9.47
C ASP A 326 33.98 -13.68 10.81
N GLN A 327 34.59 -14.11 11.92
CA GLN A 327 34.09 -13.77 13.25
C GLN A 327 34.07 -12.24 13.49
N ASN A 328 35.08 -11.52 13.02
CA ASN A 328 35.16 -10.07 13.20
C ASN A 328 34.03 -9.35 12.45
N THR A 329 33.69 -9.83 11.25
CA THR A 329 32.56 -9.32 10.45
C THR A 329 31.23 -9.61 11.16
N ILE A 330 31.05 -10.80 11.71
CA ILE A 330 29.87 -11.16 12.50
C ILE A 330 29.75 -10.27 13.75
N ASP A 331 30.84 -10.09 14.49
CA ASP A 331 30.87 -9.23 15.68
C ASP A 331 30.48 -7.79 15.33
N GLN A 332 30.99 -7.28 14.20
CA GLN A 332 30.75 -5.92 13.75
C GLN A 332 29.34 -5.67 13.21
N TYR A 333 28.78 -6.59 12.42
CA TYR A 333 27.51 -6.35 11.70
C TYR A 333 26.30 -7.04 12.34
N LEU A 334 26.49 -8.15 13.06
CA LEU A 334 25.40 -8.86 13.72
C LEU A 334 25.29 -8.54 15.21
N TYR A 335 26.39 -8.65 15.96
CA TYR A 335 26.33 -8.53 17.42
C TYR A 335 26.42 -7.12 17.94
N ARG A 336 27.12 -6.23 17.23
CA ARG A 336 27.19 -4.82 17.59
C ARG A 336 25.79 -4.21 17.53
N THR A 337 25.38 -3.60 18.64
CA THR A 337 24.15 -2.83 18.70
C THR A 337 24.43 -1.37 18.33
N TRP A 338 23.40 -0.67 17.87
CA TRP A 338 23.49 0.78 17.70
C TRP A 338 23.42 1.51 19.04
N GLU A 339 24.02 2.71 19.11
CA GLU A 339 24.11 3.51 20.33
C GLU A 339 22.72 3.86 20.88
N THR A 340 22.53 3.80 22.20
CA THR A 340 21.20 3.97 22.83
C THR A 340 20.57 5.34 22.60
N ASP A 341 21.36 6.35 22.23
CA ASP A 341 20.93 7.72 21.93
C ASP A 341 20.77 8.01 20.43
N ARG A 342 20.89 6.98 19.57
CA ARG A 342 20.72 7.11 18.11
C ARG A 342 19.41 7.79 17.71
N PHE A 343 18.34 7.55 18.47
CA PHE A 343 17.02 8.13 18.24
C PHE A 343 16.64 9.07 19.37
N PRO A 344 15.80 10.10 19.09
CA PRO A 344 15.37 11.07 20.10
C PRO A 344 14.49 10.46 21.21
N PHE A 345 14.08 9.20 21.07
CA PHE A 345 13.33 8.44 22.05
C PHE A 345 13.64 6.95 21.91
N ALA A 346 13.39 6.19 22.99
CA ALA A 346 13.63 4.75 23.00
C ALA A 346 12.81 4.03 21.93
N LYS A 347 13.45 3.08 21.23
CA LYS A 347 12.82 2.16 20.28
C LYS A 347 12.74 0.76 20.90
N PRO A 348 11.56 0.29 21.33
CA PRO A 348 11.40 -1.11 21.75
C PRO A 348 11.79 -2.06 20.63
N PHE A 349 12.34 -3.22 20.98
CA PHE A 349 12.61 -4.28 20.03
C PHE A 349 11.31 -4.85 19.45
N ASP A 350 11.24 -4.92 18.12
CA ASP A 350 10.08 -5.43 17.39
C ASP A 350 10.49 -6.53 16.40
N PRO A 351 10.37 -7.83 16.75
CA PRO A 351 10.76 -8.92 15.85
C PRO A 351 9.98 -8.97 14.52
N LEU A 352 8.83 -8.29 14.44
CA LEU A 352 8.01 -8.19 13.23
C LEU A 352 8.36 -6.98 12.36
N SER A 353 9.30 -6.15 12.80
CA SER A 353 9.77 -4.97 12.05
C SER A 353 10.24 -5.36 10.66
N ILE A 354 9.92 -4.52 9.68
CA ILE A 354 10.46 -4.63 8.33
C ILE A 354 11.99 -4.49 8.31
N MET A 355 12.58 -3.83 9.31
CA MET A 355 14.02 -3.66 9.47
C MET A 355 14.72 -4.88 10.07
N SER A 356 13.98 -5.95 10.36
CA SER A 356 14.54 -7.20 10.84
C SER A 356 14.96 -8.10 9.69
N TYR A 357 16.15 -8.68 9.79
CA TYR A 357 16.48 -9.85 8.98
C TYR A 357 15.85 -11.11 9.54
N PHE A 358 15.70 -12.10 8.67
CA PHE A 358 15.35 -13.45 9.07
C PHE A 358 16.59 -14.16 9.60
N PHE A 359 16.46 -14.77 10.78
CA PHE A 359 17.41 -15.74 11.29
C PHE A 359 16.66 -17.01 11.71
N PRO A 360 17.17 -18.20 11.37
CA PRO A 360 16.58 -19.46 11.81
C PRO A 360 16.69 -19.60 13.34
N LYS A 361 15.76 -20.33 13.96
CA LYS A 361 15.68 -20.47 15.42
C LYS A 361 16.97 -21.05 16.03
N GLU A 362 17.72 -21.85 15.26
CA GLU A 362 19.00 -22.43 15.66
C GLU A 362 20.04 -21.33 15.95
N ALA A 363 20.03 -20.23 15.20
CA ALA A 363 20.91 -19.09 15.44
C ALA A 363 20.53 -18.31 16.72
N THR A 364 19.33 -18.52 17.25
CA THR A 364 18.79 -17.83 18.43
C THR A 364 18.49 -18.81 19.57
N SER A 365 19.39 -19.78 19.77
CA SER A 365 19.32 -20.76 20.86
C SER A 365 18.00 -21.55 20.90
N GLY A 366 17.44 -21.86 19.73
CA GLY A 366 16.20 -22.59 19.54
C GLY A 366 14.92 -21.74 19.63
N LYS A 367 15.01 -20.42 19.87
CA LYS A 367 13.84 -19.54 19.99
C LYS A 367 13.45 -18.94 18.63
N PRO A 368 12.19 -19.09 18.15
CA PRO A 368 11.77 -18.54 16.87
C PRO A 368 11.47 -17.04 16.97
N ILE A 369 12.51 -16.22 17.11
CA ILE A 369 12.38 -14.76 17.29
C ILE A 369 12.06 -14.06 15.97
N PHE A 370 12.72 -14.46 14.89
CA PHE A 370 12.65 -13.76 13.60
C PHE A 370 11.78 -14.51 12.60
N SER A 371 10.99 -13.74 11.84
CA SER A 371 10.16 -14.23 10.73
C SER A 371 10.50 -13.50 9.43
N THR A 372 10.01 -14.03 8.31
CA THR A 372 10.02 -13.30 7.04
C THR A 372 8.98 -12.19 7.09
N ASN A 373 9.42 -10.94 7.23
CA ASN A 373 8.56 -9.77 7.34
C ASN A 373 8.46 -9.08 5.97
N THR A 374 7.24 -9.02 5.41
CA THR A 374 7.01 -8.46 4.07
C THR A 374 6.29 -7.12 4.07
N THR A 375 5.85 -6.65 5.24
CA THR A 375 5.11 -5.38 5.39
C THR A 375 5.52 -4.66 6.67
N LEU A 376 5.23 -3.37 6.76
CA LEU A 376 5.47 -2.58 7.98
C LEU A 376 4.66 -3.14 9.18
N SER A 377 5.33 -3.39 10.30
CA SER A 377 4.71 -3.79 11.55
C SER A 377 3.91 -2.65 12.19
N SER A 378 3.21 -2.90 13.30
CA SER A 378 2.66 -1.81 14.11
C SER A 378 3.74 -0.96 14.77
N GLY A 379 4.85 -1.56 15.18
CA GLY A 379 6.00 -0.86 15.77
C GLY A 379 6.70 0.06 14.78
N ASP A 380 6.89 -0.38 13.53
CA ASP A 380 7.47 0.44 12.46
C ASP A 380 6.64 1.71 12.24
N LYS A 381 5.31 1.55 12.14
CA LYS A 381 4.36 2.65 11.90
C LYS A 381 4.32 3.64 13.04
N GLU A 382 4.24 3.14 14.28
CA GLU A 382 4.22 4.00 15.48
C GLU A 382 5.54 4.76 15.61
N PHE A 383 6.66 4.05 15.51
CA PHE A 383 7.99 4.64 15.68
C PHE A 383 8.27 5.72 14.64
N ILE A 384 8.02 5.43 13.35
CA ILE A 384 8.29 6.39 12.27
C ILE A 384 7.36 7.61 12.34
N SER A 385 6.12 7.44 12.82
CA SER A 385 5.17 8.55 12.98
C SER A 385 5.59 9.55 14.05
N ARG A 386 6.30 9.07 15.07
CA ARG A 386 6.89 9.93 16.10
C ARG A 386 8.19 10.57 15.61
N LEU A 387 8.95 9.87 14.77
CA LEU A 387 10.20 10.37 14.22
C LEU A 387 9.96 11.48 13.19
N TYR A 388 8.91 11.33 12.38
CA TYR A 388 8.50 12.29 11.36
C TYR A 388 7.02 12.66 11.53
N PRO A 389 6.66 13.47 12.53
CA PRO A 389 5.27 13.79 12.82
C PRO A 389 4.65 14.65 11.72
N TYR A 390 3.39 14.34 11.40
CA TYR A 390 2.51 15.25 10.69
C TYR A 390 2.09 16.39 11.63
N ALA A 391 1.98 17.61 11.10
CA ALA A 391 1.45 18.72 11.89
C ALA A 391 0.04 18.36 12.39
N THR A 392 -0.18 18.45 13.71
CA THR A 392 -1.53 18.34 14.27
C THR A 392 -2.30 19.58 13.84
N GLY A 393 -3.29 19.41 12.96
CA GLY A 393 -4.17 20.51 12.57
C GLY A 393 -4.77 21.17 13.80
N GLY A 394 -4.54 22.47 13.96
CA GLY A 394 -5.19 23.32 14.96
C GLY A 394 -6.55 23.82 14.50
#